data_AF-A0A533RI76-F1
#
_entry.id   AF-A0A533RI76-F1
#
_cell.length_a   1.000
_cell.length_b   1.000
_cell.length_c   1.000
_cell.angle_alpha   90.00
_cell.angle_beta   90.00
_cell.angle_gamma   90.00
#
_symmetry.space_group_name_H-M   'P 1'
#
loop_
_entity.id
_entity.type
_entity.pdbx_description
1 polymer ?
#
loop_
_entity_poly.entity_id
_entity_poly.type
_entity_poly.pdbx_seq_one_letter_code
_entity_poly.pdbx_strand_id
1 'polypeptide(L)' 'GRLDKFFKEFCLLEQGFVKDPDVTIADVAKRVSGEAGAEVGVVRFTRFVLGETQES' A
#
# COMPACT_ATOMS: atom_id res chain seq x y z
N GLY A 1 -18.49 2.79 1.43
CA GLY A 1 -19.25 2.53 0.19
C GLY A 1 -18.51 1.56 -0.73
N ARG A 2 -19.10 1.21 -1.89
CA ARG A 2 -18.46 0.28 -2.86
C ARG A 2 -17.12 0.82 -3.39
N LEU A 3 -17.00 2.14 -3.54
CA LEU A 3 -15.76 2.81 -3.95
C LEU A 3 -14.69 2.76 -2.86
N ASP A 4 -15.03 3.08 -1.61
CA ASP A 4 -14.06 3.01 -0.51
C ASP A 4 -13.46 1.61 -0.34
N LYS A 5 -14.28 0.57 -0.54
CA LYS A 5 -13.80 -0.82 -0.52
C LYS A 5 -12.80 -1.09 -1.65
N PHE A 6 -13.10 -0.62 -2.86
CA PHE A 6 -12.19 -0.75 -4.00
C PHE A 6 -10.84 -0.09 -3.71
N PHE A 7 -10.82 1.14 -3.19
CA PHE A 7 -9.55 1.82 -2.86
C PHE A 7 -8.73 1.03 -1.83
N LYS A 8 -9.37 0.53 -0.76
CA LYS A 8 -8.70 -0.29 0.27
C LYS A 8 -8.15 -1.63 -0.24
N GLU A 9 -8.70 -2.17 -1.33
CA GLU A 9 -8.26 -3.43 -1.91
C GLU A 9 -7.17 -3.24 -2.97
N PHE A 10 -7.26 -2.18 -3.79
CA PHE A 10 -6.45 -2.04 -5.01
C PHE A 10 -5.42 -0.91 -4.97
N CYS A 11 -5.56 0.09 -4.09
CA CYS A 11 -4.62 1.22 -4.01
C CYS A 11 -3.67 1.03 -2.83
N LEU A 12 -2.38 0.83 -3.11
CA LEU A 12 -1.36 0.51 -2.09
C LEU A 12 -1.40 1.46 -0.88
N LEU A 13 -1.53 2.76 -1.10
CA LEU A 13 -1.51 3.76 -0.01
C LEU A 13 -2.74 3.67 0.91
N GLU A 14 -3.86 3.16 0.41
CA GLU A 14 -5.14 3.01 1.11
C GLU A 14 -5.29 1.62 1.77
N GLN A 15 -4.39 0.69 1.44
CA GLN A 15 -4.36 -0.64 2.02
C GLN A 15 -3.92 -0.58 3.48
N GLY A 16 -4.49 -1.47 4.30
CA GLY A 16 -4.02 -1.72 5.65
C GLY A 16 -2.61 -2.33 5.65
N PHE A 17 -1.79 -1.91 6.61
CA PHE A 17 -0.43 -2.40 6.73
C PHE A 17 -0.41 -3.84 7.23
N VAL A 18 0.41 -4.68 6.60
CA VAL A 18 0.44 -6.13 6.89
C VAL A 18 0.78 -6.47 8.35
N LYS A 19 1.52 -5.60 9.05
CA LYS A 19 1.87 -5.79 10.48
C LYS A 19 0.86 -5.18 11.44
N ASP A 20 0.05 -4.24 10.96
CA ASP A 20 -0.94 -3.49 11.75
C ASP A 20 -2.08 -3.04 10.82
N PRO A 21 -3.11 -3.89 10.63
CA PRO A 21 -4.17 -3.64 9.64
C PRO A 21 -5.03 -2.40 9.92
N ASP A 22 -4.97 -1.86 11.14
CA ASP A 22 -5.69 -0.64 11.53
C ASP A 22 -5.02 0.64 10.99
N VAL A 23 -3.80 0.54 10.49
CA VAL A 23 -2.99 1.63 9.97
C VAL A 23 -2.80 1.46 8.47
N THR A 24 -2.97 2.53 7.69
CA THR A 24 -2.74 2.47 6.24
C THR A 24 -1.26 2.56 5.87
N ILE A 25 -0.89 2.11 4.67
CA ILE A 25 0.48 2.32 4.15
C ILE A 25 0.83 3.81 4.06
N ALA A 26 -0.13 4.69 3.75
CA ALA A 26 0.08 6.14 3.77
C ALA A 26 0.47 6.65 5.17
N ASP A 27 -0.19 6.14 6.22
CA ASP A 27 0.14 6.51 7.60
C ASP A 27 1.52 6.01 8.01
N VAL A 28 1.91 4.80 7.56
CA VAL A 28 3.27 4.28 7.76
C VAL A 28 4.29 5.19 7.07
N ALA A 29 4.06 5.58 5.82
CA ALA A 29 4.96 6.48 5.10
C ALA A 29 5.14 7.84 5.81
N LYS A 30 4.06 8.38 6.37
CA LYS A 30 4.11 9.61 7.20
C LYS A 30 4.93 9.41 8.48
N ARG A 31 4.76 8.29 9.19
CA ARG A 31 5.56 7.97 10.39
C ARG A 31 7.05 7.89 10.06
N VAL A 32 7.39 7.15 9.00
CA VAL A 32 8.76 7.03 8.51
C VAL A 32 9.34 8.38 8.10
N SER A 33 8.54 9.24 7.45
CA SER A 33 8.96 10.60 7.10
C SER A 33 9.33 11.42 8.34
N GLY A 34 8.53 11.32 9.41
CA GLY A 34 8.80 11.98 10.68
C GLY A 34 10.06 11.47 11.39
N GLU A 35 10.27 10.15 11.39
CA GLU A 35 11.47 9.52 11.97
C GLU A 35 12.74 9.85 11.16
N ALA A 36 12.63 9.92 9.84
CA ALA A 36 13.75 10.22 8.94
C ALA A 36 14.08 11.72 8.84
N GLY A 37 13.15 12.59 9.23
CA GLY A 37 13.28 14.05 9.05
C GLY A 37 13.26 14.49 7.58
N ALA A 38 12.73 13.66 6.69
CA ALA A 38 12.65 13.90 5.25
C ALA A 38 11.38 13.27 4.68
N GLU A 39 10.89 13.78 3.55
CA GLU A 39 9.71 13.22 2.90
C GLU A 39 10.00 11.82 2.32
N VAL A 40 9.21 10.84 2.74
CA VAL A 40 9.27 9.47 2.26
C VAL A 40 7.95 9.11 1.59
N GLY A 41 8.03 8.77 0.31
CA GLY A 41 6.87 8.38 -0.50
C GLY A 41 7.14 7.15 -1.36
N VAL A 42 6.09 6.40 -1.69
CA VAL A 42 6.16 5.29 -2.63
C VAL A 42 5.99 5.83 -4.06
N VAL A 43 7.06 5.81 -4.86
CA VAL A 43 7.03 6.32 -6.25
C VAL A 43 6.56 5.26 -7.24
N ARG A 44 7.00 4.01 -7.04
CA ARG A 44 6.69 2.87 -7.91
C ARG A 44 6.91 1.57 -7.16
N PHE A 45 6.15 0.55 -7.53
CA PHE A 45 6.36 -0.82 -7.08
C PHE A 45 6.03 -1.80 -8.21
N THR A 46 6.59 -3.00 -8.12
CA THR A 46 6.26 -4.12 -9.01
C THR A 46 6.08 -5.35 -8.13
N ARG A 47 5.02 -6.11 -8.41
CA ARG A 47 4.74 -7.40 -7.78
C ARG A 47 4.88 -8.46 -8.86
N PHE A 48 5.69 -9.48 -8.58
CA PHE A 48 5.80 -10.66 -9.43
C PHE A 48 5.20 -11.84 -8.68
N VAL A 49 4.30 -12.57 -9.33
CA VAL A 49 3.83 -13.87 -8.84
C VAL A 49 4.07 -14.93 -9.89
N LEU A 50 4.63 -16.06 -9.46
CA LEU A 50 4.81 -17.21 -10.33
C LEU A 50 3.43 -17.69 -10.82
N GLY A 51 3.22 -17.68 -12.14
CA GLY A 51 1.95 -18.06 -12.75
C GLY A 51 0.89 -16.95 -12.82
N GLU A 52 1.24 -15.68 -12.56
CA GLU A 52 0.31 -14.53 -12.68
C GLU A 52 -0.28 -14.36 -14.08
N THR A 53 0.36 -14.95 -15.10
CA THR A 53 -0.15 -15.12 -16.46
C THR A 53 -0.26 -16.61 -16.80
N GLN A 54 -1.23 -17.31 -16.23
CA GLN A 54 -1.86 -18.44 -16.92
C GLN A 54 -3.20 -17.95 -17.42
N GLU A 55 -3.24 -17.53 -18.68
CA GLU A 55 -4.50 -17.39 -19.39
C GLU A 55 -5.19 -18.76 -19.43
N SER A 56 -6.45 -18.79 -19.03
CA SER A 56 -7.42 -19.81 -19.42
C SER A 56 -8.56 -19.11 -20.13
#